data_AF-A0A380JER2-F1
#
_entry.id   AF-A0A380JER2-F1
#
_cell.length_a   1.000
_cell.length_b   1.000
_cell.length_c   1.000
_cell.angle_alpha   90.00
_cell.angle_beta   90.00
_cell.angle_gamma   90.00
#
_symmetry.space_group_name_H-M   'P 1'
#
loop_
_entity.id
_entity.type
_entity.pdbx_description
1 polymer ?
#
loop_
_entity_poly.entity_id
_entity_poly.type
_entity_poly.pdbx_seq_one_letter_code
_entity_poly.pdbx_strand_id
1 'polypeptide(L)'
;MPTVFNNDDLLRQIRPTSTGMDKAFKLENIRLDLGRVKDENGQEVSGNDYLDQLVEREQFDQAEEFISQQLKHLSNYQYNHLADNFVAYLQGLDQTVKDRKGLDDETIKTIRQNLRDFKW
;
A
#
# COMPACT_ATOMS: atom_id res chain seq x y z
N MET A 1 -30.96 -39.98 -11.64
CA MET A 1 -30.58 -39.26 -12.88
C MET A 1 -30.95 -37.79 -12.68
N PRO A 2 -30.10 -36.86 -13.12
CA PRO A 2 -29.44 -35.91 -12.24
C PRO A 2 -30.09 -34.52 -12.26
N THR A 3 -29.93 -33.76 -11.18
CA THR A 3 -29.80 -32.32 -11.31
C THR A 3 -28.55 -31.94 -10.52
N VAL A 4 -27.48 -31.80 -11.31
CA VAL A 4 -26.21 -31.18 -10.96
C VAL A 4 -26.46 -29.97 -10.07
N PHE A 5 -25.88 -30.00 -8.87
CA PHE A 5 -25.66 -28.78 -8.10
C PHE A 5 -24.70 -27.91 -8.92
N ASN A 6 -25.25 -26.86 -9.54
CA ASN A 6 -24.46 -25.81 -10.16
C ASN A 6 -23.57 -25.21 -9.07
N ASN A 7 -22.28 -25.51 -9.16
CA ASN A 7 -21.21 -24.89 -8.38
C ASN A 7 -20.94 -23.43 -8.82
N ASP A 8 -21.83 -22.82 -9.60
CA ASP A 8 -21.68 -21.45 -10.09
C ASP A 8 -21.92 -20.37 -9.01
N ASP A 9 -22.50 -20.70 -7.85
CA ASP A 9 -22.70 -19.71 -6.77
C ASP A 9 -21.48 -19.59 -5.83
N LEU A 10 -20.50 -20.50 -5.91
CA LEU A 10 -19.22 -20.40 -5.16
C LEU A 10 -18.29 -19.30 -5.69
N LEU A 11 -18.54 -18.77 -6.89
CA LEU A 11 -17.79 -17.65 -7.47
C LEU A 11 -18.30 -16.27 -7.05
N ARG A 12 -19.34 -16.19 -6.21
CA ARG A 12 -19.72 -14.93 -5.54
C ARG A 12 -18.82 -14.55 -4.35
N GLN A 13 -17.74 -15.30 -4.13
CA GLN A 13 -16.72 -14.96 -3.15
C GLN A 13 -15.79 -13.83 -3.58
N ILE A 14 -16.03 -13.20 -4.74
CA ILE A 14 -15.62 -11.80 -4.92
C ILE A 14 -16.62 -10.95 -4.12
N ARG A 15 -16.45 -10.95 -2.80
CA ARG A 15 -16.72 -9.73 -2.06
C ARG A 15 -15.59 -8.78 -2.46
N PRO A 16 -15.79 -7.77 -3.34
CA PRO A 16 -15.16 -6.53 -2.97
C PRO A 16 -15.85 -6.19 -1.66
N THR A 17 -15.17 -6.38 -0.54
CA THR A 17 -15.43 -5.58 0.66
C THR A 17 -15.11 -4.14 0.29
N SER A 18 -15.92 -3.57 -0.60
CA SER A 18 -16.15 -2.15 -0.75
C SER A 18 -16.97 -1.75 0.48
N THR A 19 -16.30 -1.79 1.62
CA THR A 19 -16.76 -1.18 2.85
C THR A 19 -15.73 -0.11 3.10
N GLY A 20 -16.10 1.12 2.72
CA GLY A 20 -15.25 2.29 2.80
C GLY A 20 -14.50 2.36 4.12
N MET A 21 -13.21 2.08 4.06
CA MET A 21 -12.28 2.66 5.00
C MET A 21 -11.81 3.96 4.36
N ASP A 22 -12.27 5.04 4.96
CA ASP A 22 -12.05 6.46 4.70
C ASP A 22 -10.56 6.90 4.77
N LYS A 23 -9.65 6.03 4.33
CA LYS A 23 -8.20 6.12 4.46
C LYS A 23 -7.48 5.50 3.26
N ALA A 24 -7.96 5.75 2.03
CA ALA A 24 -7.05 5.78 0.89
C ALA A 24 -5.85 6.63 1.34
N PHE A 25 -4.65 6.08 1.25
CA PHE A 25 -3.43 6.70 1.70
C PHE A 25 -3.43 8.13 1.15
N LYS A 26 -3.68 9.14 2.01
CA LYS A 26 -4.09 10.51 1.59
C LYS A 26 -2.92 11.29 0.99
N LEU A 27 -2.34 10.74 -0.08
CA LEU A 27 -1.42 11.39 -0.99
C LEU A 27 -2.08 12.59 -1.65
N GLU A 28 -3.42 12.64 -1.82
CA GLU A 28 -4.09 13.85 -2.32
C GLU A 28 -3.75 15.09 -1.49
N ASN A 29 -3.48 14.92 -0.18
CA ASN A 29 -3.14 16.03 0.70
C ASN A 29 -1.67 16.47 0.58
N ILE A 30 -0.84 15.63 -0.04
CA ILE A 30 0.58 15.86 -0.30
C ILE A 30 0.69 15.92 -1.81
N ARG A 31 0.55 17.08 -2.45
CA ARG A 31 0.70 17.26 -3.93
C ARG A 31 2.07 16.74 -4.41
N LEU A 32 2.20 15.43 -4.50
CA LEU A 32 3.42 14.68 -4.62
C LEU A 32 3.20 13.78 -5.80
N ASP A 33 3.85 14.13 -6.90
CA ASP A 33 3.85 13.33 -8.09
C ASP A 33 4.87 12.20 -7.89
N LEU A 34 4.40 10.99 -7.66
CA LEU A 34 5.24 9.78 -7.56
C LEU A 34 5.60 9.24 -8.96
N GLY A 35 5.42 10.05 -10.00
CA GLY A 35 5.60 9.67 -11.39
C GLY A 35 4.55 8.68 -11.89
N ARG A 36 4.89 7.98 -12.97
CA ARG A 36 4.07 6.93 -13.57
C ARG A 36 4.79 5.61 -13.44
N VAL A 37 4.07 4.57 -13.06
CA VAL A 37 4.57 3.21 -12.96
C VAL A 37 3.64 2.26 -13.67
N LYS A 38 4.18 1.12 -14.10
CA LYS A 38 3.36 0.07 -14.68
C LYS A 38 2.81 -0.79 -13.56
N ASP A 39 1.49 -0.82 -13.48
CA ASP A 39 0.78 -1.76 -12.63
C ASP A 39 1.04 -3.21 -13.09
N GLU A 40 0.63 -4.19 -12.28
CA GLU A 40 0.69 -5.63 -12.60
C GLU A 40 0.00 -6.00 -13.92
N ASN A 41 -0.97 -5.20 -14.37
CA ASN A 41 -1.62 -5.35 -15.67
C ASN A 41 -0.81 -4.74 -16.85
N GLY A 42 0.38 -4.20 -16.58
CA GLY A 42 1.24 -3.50 -17.53
C GLY A 42 0.72 -2.11 -17.91
N GLN A 43 -0.32 -1.62 -17.24
CA GLN A 43 -0.94 -0.32 -17.50
C GLN A 43 -0.17 0.78 -16.77
N GLU A 44 0.14 1.88 -17.47
CA GLU A 44 0.72 3.05 -16.83
C GLU A 44 -0.31 3.72 -15.92
N VAL A 45 -0.11 3.54 -14.62
CA VAL A 45 -0.89 4.18 -13.56
C VAL A 45 -0.01 5.23 -12.87
N SER A 46 -0.65 6.18 -12.20
CA SER A 46 0.06 7.12 -11.35
C SER A 46 0.70 6.35 -10.19
N GLY A 47 1.94 6.69 -9.82
CA GLY A 47 2.61 6.09 -8.67
C GLY A 47 1.80 6.23 -7.37
N ASN A 48 0.97 7.27 -7.30
CA ASN A 48 0.03 7.49 -6.21
C ASN A 48 -1.06 6.43 -6.16
N ASP A 49 -1.66 6.11 -7.31
CA ASP A 49 -2.68 5.09 -7.45
C ASP A 49 -2.09 3.71 -7.16
N TYR A 50 -0.89 3.45 -7.68
CA TYR A 50 -0.17 2.20 -7.41
C TYR A 50 0.14 2.02 -5.92
N LEU A 51 0.64 3.05 -5.24
CA LEU A 51 0.91 2.98 -3.80
C LEU A 51 -0.38 2.80 -2.99
N ASP A 52 -1.47 3.45 -3.40
CA ASP A 52 -2.78 3.27 -2.77
C ASP A 52 -3.25 1.81 -2.91
N GLN A 53 -3.20 1.26 -4.12
CA GLN A 53 -3.55 -0.14 -4.38
C GLN A 53 -2.71 -1.13 -3.55
N LEU A 54 -1.40 -0.91 -3.45
CA LEU A 54 -0.51 -1.75 -2.64
C LEU A 54 -0.92 -1.72 -1.16
N VAL A 55 -1.26 -0.53 -0.66
CA VAL A 55 -1.71 -0.33 0.71
C VAL A 55 -3.09 -0.97 0.95
N GLU A 56 -4.02 -0.82 0.01
CA GLU A 56 -5.35 -1.45 0.04
C GLU A 56 -5.25 -2.98 0.02
N ARG A 57 -4.30 -3.53 -0.73
CA ARG A 57 -4.03 -4.97 -0.81
C ARG A 57 -3.21 -5.49 0.36
N GLU A 58 -2.90 -4.65 1.35
CA GLU A 58 -2.06 -4.98 2.50
C GLU A 58 -0.66 -5.48 2.08
N GLN A 59 -0.13 -5.01 0.95
CA GLN A 59 1.18 -5.34 0.37
C GLN A 59 2.24 -4.33 0.81
N PHE A 60 2.48 -4.27 2.11
CA PHE A 60 3.34 -3.25 2.73
C PHE A 60 4.82 -3.36 2.31
N ASP A 61 5.34 -4.57 2.11
CA ASP A 61 6.70 -4.78 1.60
C ASP A 61 6.91 -4.14 0.22
N GLN A 62 5.96 -4.34 -0.70
CA GLN A 62 6.02 -3.72 -2.03
C GLN A 62 5.85 -2.21 -1.95
N ALA A 63 5.00 -1.72 -1.05
CA ALA A 63 4.83 -0.29 -0.82
C ALA A 63 6.12 0.35 -0.28
N GLU A 64 6.83 -0.30 0.65
CA GLU A 64 8.12 0.15 1.15
C GLU A 64 9.18 0.20 0.04
N GLU A 65 9.26 -0.86 -0.78
CA GLU A 65 10.19 -0.91 -1.90
C GLU A 65 9.88 0.20 -2.93
N PHE A 66 8.60 0.40 -3.23
CA PHE A 66 8.15 1.46 -4.11
C PHE A 66 8.56 2.84 -3.58
N ILE A 67 8.27 3.13 -2.32
CA ILE A 67 8.67 4.39 -1.67
C ILE A 67 10.19 4.57 -1.75
N SER A 68 10.96 3.52 -1.46
CA SER A 68 12.42 3.56 -1.54
C SER A 68 12.92 3.92 -2.94
N GLN A 69 12.28 3.38 -3.99
CA GLN A 69 12.60 3.74 -5.39
C GLN A 69 12.29 5.21 -5.71
N GLN A 70 11.26 5.78 -5.09
CA GLN A 70 10.90 7.19 -5.26
C GLN A 70 11.97 8.15 -4.72
N LEU A 71 12.92 7.69 -3.91
CA LEU A 71 14.09 8.50 -3.50
C LEU A 71 14.88 9.02 -4.72
N LYS A 72 14.91 8.27 -5.83
CA LYS A 72 15.60 8.67 -7.06
C LYS A 72 14.86 9.75 -7.85
N HIS A 73 13.56 9.92 -7.60
CA HIS A 73 12.68 10.80 -8.35
C HIS A 73 12.22 12.02 -7.54
N LEU A 74 12.15 11.89 -6.22
CA LEU A 74 11.69 12.93 -5.29
C LEU A 74 12.85 13.68 -4.64
N SER A 75 12.59 14.94 -4.27
CA SER A 75 13.52 15.66 -3.40
C SER A 75 13.53 15.09 -1.97
N ASN A 76 14.65 15.25 -1.27
CA ASN A 76 14.82 14.78 0.11
C ASN A 76 13.69 15.16 1.06
N TYR A 77 13.09 16.35 0.90
CA TYR A 77 11.96 16.82 1.69
C TYR A 77 10.66 16.05 1.35
N GLN A 78 10.36 15.93 0.06
CA GLN A 78 9.20 15.22 -0.47
C GLN A 78 9.22 13.74 -0.08
N TYR A 79 10.37 13.09 -0.25
CA TYR A 79 10.57 11.71 0.16
C TYR A 79 10.38 11.54 1.67
N ASN A 80 10.92 12.45 2.50
CA ASN A 80 10.75 12.36 3.95
C ASN A 80 9.27 12.47 4.35
N HIS A 81 8.52 13.35 3.67
CA HIS A 81 7.08 13.47 3.88
C HIS A 81 6.32 12.22 3.46
N LEU A 82 6.68 11.60 2.33
CA LEU A 82 6.08 10.35 1.87
C LEU A 82 6.33 9.21 2.87
N ALA A 83 7.58 9.01 3.26
CA ALA A 83 7.97 7.97 4.22
C ALA A 83 7.30 8.17 5.58
N ASP A 84 7.22 9.40 6.08
CA ASP A 84 6.57 9.68 7.37
C ASP A 84 5.05 9.45 7.31
N ASN A 85 4.40 9.77 6.18
CA ASN A 85 2.99 9.43 5.97
C ASN A 85 2.77 7.92 5.90
N PHE A 86 3.63 7.18 5.20
CA PHE A 86 3.55 5.72 5.11
C PHE A 86 3.67 5.07 6.48
N VAL A 87 4.66 5.50 7.27
CA VAL A 87 4.83 5.04 8.65
C VAL A 87 3.62 5.41 9.51
N ALA A 88 3.10 6.63 9.40
CA ALA A 88 1.90 7.05 10.13
C ALA A 88 0.67 6.21 9.74
N TYR A 89 0.55 5.83 8.47
CA TYR A 89 -0.49 4.92 7.99
C TYR A 89 -0.33 3.54 8.65
N LEU A 90 0.87 2.95 8.62
CA LEU A 90 1.16 1.66 9.27
C LEU A 90 0.86 1.71 10.77
N GLN A 91 1.22 2.80 11.46
CA GLN A 91 0.91 2.99 12.88
C GLN A 91 -0.61 3.14 13.13
N GLY A 92 -1.35 3.69 12.17
CA GLY A 92 -2.80 3.87 12.23
C GLY A 92 -3.63 2.70 11.71
N LEU A 93 -2.99 1.60 11.28
CA LEU A 93 -3.66 0.35 10.89
C LEU A 93 -4.32 -0.34 12.10
N ASP A 94 -5.35 -1.12 11.80
CA ASP A 94 -6.02 -1.96 12.80
C ASP A 94 -5.03 -2.98 13.40
N GLN A 95 -5.12 -3.23 14.71
CA GLN A 95 -4.25 -4.16 15.41
C GLN A 95 -4.31 -5.57 14.79
N THR A 96 -5.47 -5.95 14.24
CA THR A 96 -5.67 -7.23 13.55
C THR A 96 -4.82 -7.35 12.29
N VAL A 97 -4.74 -6.28 11.49
CA VAL A 97 -3.91 -6.24 10.27
C VAL A 97 -2.44 -6.26 10.64
N LYS A 98 -2.07 -5.52 11.69
CA LYS A 98 -0.70 -5.49 12.20
C LYS A 98 -0.23 -6.87 12.63
N ASP A 99 -0.99 -7.55 13.46
CA ASP A 99 -0.66 -8.89 13.97
C ASP A 99 -0.57 -9.92 12.82
N ARG A 100 -1.53 -9.88 11.89
CA ARG A 100 -1.55 -10.76 10.71
C ARG A 100 -0.33 -10.58 9.80
N LYS A 101 0.20 -9.36 9.70
CA LYS A 101 1.32 -9.00 8.82
C LYS A 101 2.65 -8.87 9.55
N GLY A 102 2.69 -9.07 10.87
CA GLY A 102 3.90 -8.87 11.69
C GLY A 102 4.38 -7.41 11.76
N LEU A 103 3.45 -6.47 11.62
CA LEU A 103 3.72 -5.02 11.70
C LEU A 103 3.61 -4.53 13.15
N ASP A 104 4.46 -5.07 14.02
CA ASP A 104 4.64 -4.56 15.37
C ASP A 104 5.31 -3.17 15.36
N ASP A 105 5.22 -2.44 16.47
CA ASP A 105 5.87 -1.13 16.61
C ASP A 105 7.38 -1.16 16.29
N GLU A 106 8.06 -2.27 16.60
CA GLU A 106 9.48 -2.47 16.28
C GLU A 106 9.71 -2.65 14.77
N THR A 107 8.86 -3.41 14.09
CA THR A 107 8.88 -3.57 12.63
C THR A 107 8.64 -2.23 11.94
N ILE A 108 7.60 -1.50 12.35
CA ILE A 108 7.27 -0.18 11.78
C ILE A 108 8.42 0.81 12.01
N LYS A 109 9.06 0.78 13.18
CA LYS A 109 10.24 1.59 13.46
C LYS A 109 11.43 1.20 12.58
N THR A 110 11.61 -0.09 12.32
CA THR A 110 12.65 -0.60 11.41
C THR A 110 12.39 -0.14 9.97
N ILE A 111 11.16 -0.27 9.47
CA ILE A 111 10.74 0.25 8.16
C ILE A 111 11.05 1.75 8.06
N ARG A 112 10.67 2.53 9.09
CA ARG A 112 11.00 3.96 9.14
C ARG A 112 12.51 4.21 9.06
N GLN A 113 13.31 3.42 9.77
CA GLN A 113 14.76 3.55 9.75
C GLN A 113 15.32 3.18 8.39
N ASN A 114 14.93 2.05 7.80
CA ASN A 114 15.35 1.62 6.47
C ASN A 114 15.05 2.71 5.43
N LEU A 115 13.80 3.19 5.39
CA LEU A 115 13.41 4.27 4.49
C LEU A 115 14.26 5.53 4.68
N ARG A 116 14.70 5.84 5.91
CA ARG A 116 15.58 6.99 6.16
C ARG A 116 17.05 6.70 5.91
N ASP A 117 17.50 5.46 6.06
CA ASP A 117 18.89 5.02 5.87
C ASP A 117 19.26 5.00 4.39
N PHE A 118 18.31 4.66 3.51
CA PHE A 118 18.46 4.76 2.05
C PHE A 118 18.84 6.17 1.55
N LYS A 119 18.81 7.21 2.40
CA LYS A 119 19.29 8.56 2.08
C LYS A 119 20.81 8.71 1.98
N TRP A 120 21.62 7.67 2.23
CA TRP A 120 23.08 7.78 2.25
C TRP A 120 23.76 7.27 0.96
#